data_AF-A0A379WSW1-F1
#
_entry.id   AF-A0A379WSW1-F1
#
_cell.length_a   1.000
_cell.length_b   1.000
_cell.length_c   1.000
_cell.angle_alpha   90.00
_cell.angle_beta   90.00
_cell.angle_gamma   90.00
#
_symmetry.space_group_name_H-M   'P 1'
#
loop_
_entity.id
_entity.type
_entity.pdbx_description
1 polymer ?
#
loop_
_entity_poly.entity_id
_entity_poly.type
_entity_poly.pdbx_seq_one_letter_code
_entity_poly.pdbx_strand_id
1 'polypeptide(L)' 'MPRRLLQEKRKTIGLRVPSNPIALALLDTLGEPMLSTSLMLPGSDFTESDPEEIKDRLESRVDLIIPRRLPRSTAYHGN' A
#
# COMPACT_ATOMS: atom_id res chain seq x y z
N MET A 1 16.40 15.28 3.41
CA MET A 1 16.07 13.84 3.41
C MET A 1 16.41 13.24 4.77
N PRO A 2 15.44 12.63 5.48
CA PRO A 2 15.68 12.02 6.79
C PRO A 2 16.68 10.86 6.68
N ARG A 3 17.74 10.85 7.48
CA ARG A 3 18.79 9.81 7.47
C ARG A 3 18.27 8.38 7.71
N ARG A 4 17.06 8.22 8.25
CA ARG A 4 16.41 6.94 8.59
C ARG A 4 15.86 6.14 7.38
N LEU A 5 15.79 6.74 6.19
CA LEU A 5 15.27 6.07 4.98
C LEU A 5 16.35 5.31 4.20
N LEU A 6 17.62 5.56 4.48
CA LEU A 6 18.73 4.86 3.84
C LEU A 6 19.04 3.59 4.62
N GLN A 7 19.15 2.47 3.92
CA GLN A 7 19.66 1.25 4.54
C GLN A 7 21.09 1.53 5.04
N GLU A 8 21.30 1.48 6.35
CA GLU A 8 22.53 1.96 7.02
C GLU A 8 23.82 1.35 6.44
N LYS A 9 23.73 0.08 5.99
CA LYS A 9 24.86 -0.64 5.40
C LYS A 9 25.11 -0.35 3.92
N ARG A 10 24.08 0.01 3.14
CA ARG A 10 24.18 0.08 1.66
C ARG A 10 24.00 1.48 1.08
N LYS A 11 23.55 2.47 1.87
CA LYS A 11 23.25 3.85 1.41
C LYS A 11 22.39 3.92 0.12
N THR A 12 21.66 2.86 -0.17
CA THR A 12 20.73 2.75 -1.30
C THR A 12 19.29 2.72 -0.79
N ILE A 13 18.36 3.13 -1.64
CA ILE A 13 16.93 3.01 -1.42
C ILE A 13 16.31 2.31 -2.64
N GLY A 14 15.45 1.33 -2.39
CA GLY A 14 14.70 0.68 -3.46
C GLY A 14 13.64 1.63 -3.99
N LEU A 15 13.66 1.92 -5.29
CA LEU A 15 12.60 2.65 -5.98
C LEU A 15 11.68 1.65 -6.69
N ARG A 16 10.36 1.83 -6.55
CA ARG A 16 9.35 1.02 -7.26
C ARG A 16 8.34 1.94 -7.93
N VAL A 17 8.08 1.69 -9.21
CA VAL A 17 6.96 2.29 -9.95
C VAL A 17 5.83 1.26 -10.04
N PRO A 18 4.68 1.47 -9.37
CA PRO A 18 3.58 0.51 -9.39
C PRO A 18 2.79 0.58 -10.71
N SER A 19 2.27 -0.55 -11.17
CA SER A 19 1.33 -0.64 -12.31
C SER A 19 -0.15 -0.69 -11.87
N ASN A 20 -0.42 -0.75 -10.56
CA ASN A 20 -1.79 -0.82 -10.03
C ASN A 20 -2.45 0.57 -10.05
N PRO A 21 -3.64 0.74 -10.67
CA PRO A 21 -4.37 2.01 -10.70
C PRO A 21 -4.63 2.63 -9.32
N ILE A 22 -4.89 1.82 -8.27
CA ILE A 22 -5.12 2.33 -6.91
C ILE A 22 -3.86 2.99 -6.37
N ALA A 23 -2.70 2.34 -6.53
CA ALA A 23 -1.43 2.89 -6.07
C ALA A 23 -1.05 4.17 -6.84
N LEU A 24 -1.34 4.22 -8.14
CA LEU A 24 -1.14 5.42 -8.95
C LEU A 24 -2.03 6.57 -8.50
N ALA A 25 -3.33 6.33 -8.25
CA ALA A 25 -4.25 7.35 -7.76
C ALA A 25 -3.85 7.90 -6.37
N LEU A 26 -3.34 7.04 -5.48
CA LEU A 26 -2.81 7.47 -4.19
C LEU A 26 -1.59 8.38 -4.35
N LEU A 27 -0.65 8.02 -5.23
CA LEU A 27 0.54 8.83 -5.50
C LEU A 27 0.18 10.17 -6.15
N ASP A 28 -0.77 10.18 -7.09
CA ASP A 28 -1.25 11.40 -7.74
C ASP A 28 -1.92 12.35 -6.75
N THR A 29 -2.72 11.81 -5.83
CA THR A 29 -3.37 12.58 -4.76
C THR A 29 -2.35 13.10 -3.73
N LEU A 30 -1.34 12.29 -3.40
CA LEU A 30 -0.32 12.64 -2.40
C LEU A 30 0.68 13.68 -2.94
N GLY A 31 0.98 13.67 -4.23
CA GLY A 31 1.90 14.62 -4.88
C GLY A 31 3.40 14.38 -4.59
N GLU A 32 3.73 13.34 -3.84
CA GLU A 32 5.11 12.97 -3.47
C GLU A 32 5.31 11.44 -3.43
N PRO A 33 6.56 10.93 -3.49
CA PRO A 33 6.84 9.51 -3.37
C PRO A 33 6.42 8.93 -2.01
N MET A 34 5.79 7.76 -2.05
CA MET A 34 5.37 7.03 -0.85
C MET A 34 6.40 5.99 -0.43
N LEU A 35 6.79 5.98 0.85
CA LEU A 35 7.55 4.88 1.43
C LEU A 35 6.65 3.65 1.55
N SER A 36 7.11 2.51 1.03
CA SER A 36 6.34 1.26 1.06
C SER A 36 7.23 0.06 1.37
N THR A 37 6.59 -1.01 1.84
CA THR A 37 7.18 -2.35 1.99
C THR A 37 6.18 -3.38 1.46
N SER A 38 6.68 -4.53 1.01
CA SER A 38 5.83 -5.68 0.75
C SER A 38 5.17 -6.14 2.05
N LEU A 39 3.87 -6.45 1.99
CA LEU A 39 3.15 -7.00 3.12
C LEU A 39 3.40 -8.50 3.21
N MET A 40 4.44 -8.89 3.94
CA MET A 40 4.72 -10.29 4.28
C MET A 40 4.32 -10.50 5.73
N LEU A 41 3.37 -11.42 5.97
CA LEU A 41 2.97 -11.73 7.34
C LEU A 41 4.04 -12.58 8.05
N PRO A 42 4.15 -12.48 9.39
CA PRO A 42 5.08 -13.31 10.14
C PRO A 42 4.82 -14.81 9.89
N GLY A 43 5.84 -15.53 9.42
CA GLY A 43 5.76 -16.95 9.12
C GLY A 43 5.16 -17.32 7.77
N SER A 44 4.84 -16.35 6.91
CA SER A 44 4.41 -16.59 5.53
C SER A 44 5.57 -16.35 4.55
N ASP A 45 5.81 -17.31 3.66
CA ASP A 45 6.79 -17.19 2.57
C ASP A 45 6.23 -16.40 1.37
N PHE A 46 4.94 -16.05 1.41
CA PHE A 46 4.24 -15.38 0.31
C PHE A 46 3.56 -14.09 0.78
N THR A 47 3.19 -13.27 -0.20
CA THR A 47 2.45 -12.02 0.05
C THR A 47 0.96 -12.38 0.18
N GLU A 48 0.36 -12.06 1.32
CA GLU A 48 -1.07 -12.30 1.50
C GLU A 48 -1.90 -11.42 0.56
N SER A 49 -2.93 -12.03 -0.03
CA SER A 49 -3.80 -11.37 -1.01
C SER A 49 -5.28 -11.40 -0.63
N ASP A 50 -5.64 -12.15 0.42
CA ASP A 50 -7.01 -12.18 0.94
C ASP A 50 -7.27 -10.98 1.86
N PRO A 51 -8.20 -10.07 1.49
CA PRO A 51 -8.49 -8.89 2.31
C PRO A 51 -9.07 -9.21 3.68
N GLU A 52 -9.83 -10.31 3.84
CA GLU A 52 -10.41 -10.67 5.15
C GLU A 52 -9.32 -11.16 6.09
N GLU A 53 -8.41 -12.02 5.62
CA GLU A 53 -7.27 -12.48 6.42
C GLU A 53 -6.32 -11.33 6.80
N ILE A 54 -6.07 -10.40 5.88
CA ILE A 54 -5.31 -9.18 6.15
C ILE A 54 -5.98 -8.36 7.25
N LYS A 55 -7.30 -8.19 7.17
CA LYS A 55 -8.07 -7.44 8.14
C LYS A 55 -8.02 -8.10 9.51
N ASP A 56 -8.36 -9.38 9.62
CA ASP A 56 -8.38 -10.11 10.89
C ASP A 56 -7.04 -10.03 11.62
N ARG A 57 -5.93 -10.04 10.87
CA ARG A 57 -4.59 -10.03 11.47
C ARG A 57 -4.03 -8.63 11.74
N LEU A 58 -4.45 -7.62 10.98
CA LEU A 58 -3.81 -6.30 10.99
C LEU A 58 -4.73 -5.13 11.31
N GLU A 59 -6.04 -5.32 11.46
CA GLU A 59 -7.00 -4.23 11.71
C GLU A 59 -6.64 -3.36 12.93
N SER A 60 -5.96 -3.93 13.92
CA SER A 60 -5.48 -3.20 15.12
C SER A 60 -4.10 -2.55 14.96
N ARG A 61 -3.40 -2.79 13.84
CA ARG A 61 -2.02 -2.37 13.58
C ARG A 61 -1.89 -1.37 12.42
N VAL A 62 -2.95 -1.16 11.65
CA VAL A 62 -2.97 -0.25 10.52
C VAL A 62 -4.16 0.68 10.61
N ASP A 63 -3.99 1.93 10.19
CA ASP A 63 -5.08 2.92 10.20
C ASP A 63 -6.10 2.67 9.07
N LEU A 64 -5.65 2.07 7.95
CA LEU A 64 -6.48 1.86 6.77
C LEU A 64 -6.05 0.63 5.97
N ILE A 65 -7.03 -0.15 5.53
CA ILE A 65 -6.88 -1.25 4.57
C ILE A 65 -7.69 -0.89 3.31
N ILE A 66 -7.01 -0.87 2.16
CA ILE A 66 -7.64 -0.60 0.86
C ILE A 66 -7.65 -1.90 0.06
N PRO A 67 -8.79 -2.62 -0.01
CA PRO A 67 -8.88 -3.82 -0.84
C PRO A 67 -8.86 -3.46 -2.33
N ARG A 68 -8.42 -4.40 -3.18
CA ARG A 68 -8.35 -4.22 -4.64
C ARG A 68 -9.72 -3.92 -5.29
N ARG A 69 -10.81 -4.22 -4.60
CA ARG A 69 -12.15 -4.00 -5.13
C ARG A 69 -12.36 -2.50 -5.34
N LEU A 70 -12.34 -2.09 -6.61
CA LEU A 70 -12.78 -0.77 -7.01
C LEU A 70 -14.19 -0.56 -6.44
N PRO A 71 -14.51 0.61 -5.86
CA PRO A 71 -15.90 0.94 -5.63
C PRO A 71 -16.62 0.76 -6.97
N ARG A 72 -17.63 -0.12 -7.00
CA ARG A 72 -18.55 -0.13 -8.14
C ARG A 72 -18.99 1.30 -8.29
N SER A 73 -18.75 1.89 -9.46
CA SER A 73 -19.22 3.22 -9.81
C SER A 73 -20.64 3.37 -9.29
N THR A 74 -20.80 4.04 -8.14
CA THR A 74 -22.07 4.63 -7.77
C THR A 74 -22.17 5.75 -8.77
N ALA A 75 -22.87 5.45 -9.86
CA ALA A 75 -23.28 6.44 -10.83
C ALA A 75 -23.73 7.67 -10.04
N TYR A 76 -23.03 8.78 -10.22
CA TYR A 76 -23.55 10.09 -9.91
C TYR A 76 -24.88 10.21 -10.68
N HIS A 77 -25.98 9.78 -10.08
CA HIS A 77 -27.30 10.25 -10.45
C HIS A 77 -27.37 11.66 -9.91
N GLY A 78 -26.98 12.62 -10.76
CA GLY A 78 -27.42 13.99 -10.60
C GLY A 78 -28.94 14.02 -10.67
N ASN A 79 -29.54 14.53 -9.62
CA ASN A 79 -30.79 15.26 -9.67
C ASN A 79 -30.59 16.54 -8.88
#